data_AF-A0A944W7N3-F1
#
_entry.id   AF-A0A944W7N3-F1
#
_cell.length_a   1.000
_cell.length_b   1.000
_cell.length_c   1.000
_cell.angle_alpha   90.00
_cell.angle_beta   90.00
_cell.angle_gamma   90.00
#
_symmetry.space_group_name_H-M   'P 1'
#
loop_
_entity.id
_entity.type
_entity.pdbx_description
1 polymer ?
#
loop_
_entity_poly.entity_id
_entity_poly.type
_entity_poly.pdbx_seq_one_letter_code
_entity_poly.pdbx_strand_id
1 'polypeptide(L)'
;MIQTCSKFNRVFALAGILFLFSGCASRIKPWKFQDVYTADVQILNTRQWSSSIKKDLAELDPIMKKELRYYLDNDLRIYERIEPNYELMELSVYDVDSLTRDLIRLVRKMKKYSSGELDSIPPDTNISYRKMMKKLSINIQKSQTEYEKGKDELNQGFKKVQKRILYVTDEALPLKKDLYILRYKRDLLQPHIANFNKILNESLFENSGSAHSNHIKDLSQSLEKYRIELDSFERFLSNIDKVAKKEAGGNVILTAKKDAPMKYLKKYEDGKESYLDILKDIRTITESI
;
A
#
# COMPACT_ATOMS: atom_id res chain seq x y z
N MET A 1 4.78 -45.66 0.38
CA MET A 1 6.04 -44.91 0.41
C MET A 1 6.12 -44.06 -0.86
N ILE A 2 5.59 -42.83 -0.80
CA ILE A 2 5.76 -41.80 -1.84
C ILE A 2 5.99 -40.49 -1.09
N GLN A 3 7.26 -40.11 -0.96
CA GLN A 3 7.67 -38.78 -0.53
C GLN A 3 7.41 -37.81 -1.68
N THR A 4 6.47 -36.89 -1.51
CA THR A 4 6.34 -35.71 -2.37
C THR A 4 6.99 -34.52 -1.69
N CYS A 5 7.99 -33.98 -2.37
CA CYS A 5 8.85 -32.90 -1.94
C CYS A 5 8.06 -31.63 -1.63
N SER A 6 8.04 -31.25 -0.35
CA SER A 6 7.81 -29.86 0.04
C SER A 6 9.09 -29.06 -0.20
N LYS A 7 9.20 -28.43 -1.38
CA LYS A 7 10.14 -27.31 -1.61
C LYS A 7 9.33 -26.02 -1.59
N PHE A 8 9.21 -25.43 -0.40
CA PHE A 8 8.79 -24.05 -0.23
C PHE A 8 9.87 -23.11 -0.82
N ASN A 9 9.69 -22.69 -2.07
CA ASN A 9 10.35 -21.48 -2.56
C ASN A 9 9.59 -20.26 -2.02
N ARG A 10 9.91 -19.85 -0.79
CA ARG A 10 9.55 -18.54 -0.23
C ARG A 10 10.63 -17.52 -0.60
N VAL A 11 10.65 -17.03 -1.83
CA VAL A 11 11.20 -15.72 -2.19
C VAL A 11 10.49 -15.29 -3.48
N PHE A 12 10.19 -14.00 -3.63
CA PHE A 12 9.52 -13.34 -4.77
C PHE A 12 8.00 -13.15 -4.66
N ALA A 13 7.59 -12.21 -3.80
CA ALA A 13 6.55 -11.22 -4.10
C ALA A 13 6.53 -10.05 -3.07
N LEU A 14 7.70 -9.62 -2.58
CA LEU A 14 7.86 -8.45 -1.71
C LEU A 14 8.99 -7.54 -2.25
N ALA A 15 8.97 -7.26 -3.55
CA ALA A 15 9.89 -6.31 -4.19
C ALA A 15 9.18 -5.04 -4.69
N GLY A 16 7.91 -4.83 -4.33
CA GLY A 16 7.19 -3.59 -4.53
C GLY A 16 6.63 -3.14 -3.19
N ILE A 17 7.01 -1.94 -2.75
CA ILE A 17 6.77 -1.33 -1.43
C ILE A 17 7.77 -1.79 -0.36
N LEU A 18 9.06 -1.54 -0.59
CA LEU A 18 10.03 -1.39 0.50
C LEU A 18 10.38 0.10 0.64
N PHE A 19 10.07 0.63 1.83
CA PHE A 19 10.36 1.97 2.35
C PHE A 19 9.49 3.14 1.84
N LEU A 20 8.26 3.19 2.36
CA LEU A 20 7.68 4.45 2.82
C LEU A 20 7.56 4.32 4.34
N PHE A 21 7.85 5.40 5.08
CA PHE A 21 7.93 5.50 6.55
C PHE A 21 9.29 5.16 7.18
N SER A 22 10.19 6.15 7.20
CA SER A 22 11.07 6.37 8.36
C SER A 22 10.97 7.83 8.80
N GLY A 23 9.80 8.20 9.33
CA GLY A 23 9.69 9.34 10.22
C GLY A 23 10.38 8.99 11.54
N CYS A 24 11.65 9.36 11.67
CA CYS A 24 12.37 9.54 12.93
C CYS A 24 13.69 10.23 12.60
N ALA A 25 13.97 11.35 13.28
CA ALA A 25 15.09 12.27 13.10
C ALA A 25 16.48 11.59 13.10
N SER A 26 16.80 10.91 12.01
CA SER A 26 18.06 10.25 11.74
C SER A 26 18.65 10.85 10.46
N ARG A 27 19.95 11.11 10.47
CA ARG A 27 20.66 11.66 9.29
C ARG A 27 20.36 10.78 8.07
N ILE A 28 19.87 11.39 6.99
CA ILE A 28 19.60 10.70 5.71
C ILE A 28 20.86 9.95 5.29
N LYS A 29 20.77 8.62 5.26
CA LYS A 29 21.88 7.76 4.86
C LYS A 29 21.88 7.62 3.34
N PRO A 30 23.04 7.73 2.67
CA PRO A 30 23.10 7.47 1.24
C PRO A 30 22.70 6.02 0.94
N TRP A 31 22.18 5.79 -0.26
CA TRP A 31 21.93 4.42 -0.72
C TRP A 31 23.23 3.62 -0.74
N LYS A 32 23.12 2.33 -0.40
CA LYS A 32 24.22 1.38 -0.51
C LYS A 32 24.24 0.85 -1.94
N PHE A 33 25.20 1.30 -2.73
CA PHE A 33 25.47 0.73 -4.06
C PHE A 33 26.48 -0.40 -3.89
N GLN A 34 26.08 -1.65 -4.06
CA GLN A 34 27.03 -2.77 -4.05
C GLN A 34 27.62 -2.96 -5.44
N ASP A 35 26.74 -2.90 -6.44
CA ASP A 35 27.03 -3.03 -7.84
C ASP A 35 26.20 -2.03 -8.66
N VAL A 36 26.33 -2.13 -9.98
CA VAL A 36 25.59 -1.32 -10.94
C VAL A 36 24.09 -1.63 -10.92
N TYR A 37 23.70 -2.89 -10.73
CA TYR A 37 22.31 -3.31 -10.71
C TYR A 37 21.55 -2.68 -9.55
N THR A 38 22.20 -2.53 -8.40
CA THR A 38 21.67 -1.82 -7.25
C THR A 38 21.31 -0.38 -7.61
N ALA A 39 22.12 0.27 -8.47
CA ALA A 39 21.82 1.62 -8.93
C ALA A 39 20.62 1.66 -9.89
N ASP A 40 20.52 0.69 -10.80
CA ASP A 40 19.38 0.57 -11.71
C ASP A 40 18.07 0.35 -10.93
N VAL A 41 18.10 -0.46 -9.86
CA VAL A 41 16.95 -0.66 -8.97
C VAL A 41 16.55 0.64 -8.28
N GLN A 42 17.50 1.41 -7.74
CA GLN A 42 17.18 2.69 -7.10
C GLN A 42 16.63 3.72 -8.09
N ILE A 43 17.16 3.76 -9.32
CA ILE A 43 16.60 4.57 -10.40
C ILE A 43 15.16 4.17 -10.69
N LEU A 44 14.87 2.87 -10.79
CA LEU A 44 13.52 2.37 -11.04
C LEU A 44 12.56 2.77 -9.92
N ASN A 45 12.95 2.55 -8.66
CA ASN A 45 12.15 2.91 -7.48
C ASN A 45 11.85 4.42 -7.45
N THR A 46 12.85 5.26 -7.71
CA THR A 46 12.68 6.72 -7.70
C THR A 46 11.74 7.19 -8.82
N ARG A 47 11.84 6.58 -10.00
CA ARG A 47 10.92 6.85 -11.11
C ARG A 47 9.49 6.40 -10.81
N GLN A 48 9.31 5.26 -10.16
CA GLN A 48 8.00 4.78 -9.73
C GLN A 48 7.39 5.73 -8.70
N TRP A 49 8.18 6.17 -7.72
CA TRP A 49 7.78 7.18 -6.74
C TRP A 49 7.32 8.46 -7.43
N SER A 50 8.15 9.07 -8.29
CA SER A 50 7.81 10.31 -9.00
C SER A 50 6.56 10.15 -9.87
N SER A 51 6.44 9.05 -10.60
CA SER A 51 5.25 8.76 -11.41
C SER A 51 3.97 8.64 -10.59
N SER A 52 4.04 8.02 -9.41
CA SER A 52 2.90 7.94 -8.49
C SER A 52 2.51 9.33 -7.98
N ILE A 53 3.49 10.08 -7.46
CA ILE A 53 3.25 11.41 -6.90
C ILE A 53 2.72 12.39 -7.93
N LYS A 54 3.22 12.36 -9.17
CA LYS A 54 2.71 13.22 -10.25
C LYS A 54 1.25 12.97 -10.58
N LYS A 55 0.77 11.72 -10.48
CA LYS A 55 -0.65 11.42 -10.67
C LYS A 55 -1.47 12.05 -9.56
N ASP A 56 -0.98 11.97 -8.32
CA ASP A 56 -1.64 12.58 -7.18
C ASP A 56 -1.64 14.10 -7.27
N LEU A 57 -0.53 14.73 -7.66
CA LEU A 57 -0.44 16.16 -7.91
C LEU A 57 -1.36 16.61 -9.04
N ALA A 58 -1.50 15.82 -10.12
CA ALA A 58 -2.40 16.15 -11.22
C ALA A 58 -3.88 16.16 -10.78
N GLU A 59 -4.26 15.29 -9.84
CA GLU A 59 -5.60 15.31 -9.24
C GLU A 59 -5.74 16.42 -8.16
N LEU A 60 -4.66 16.75 -7.45
CA LEU A 60 -4.63 17.80 -6.42
C LEU A 60 -4.64 19.22 -7.01
N ASP A 61 -3.96 19.46 -8.13
CA ASP A 61 -3.80 20.76 -8.79
C ASP A 61 -5.14 21.52 -9.01
N PRO A 62 -6.20 20.92 -9.59
CA PRO A 62 -7.48 21.61 -9.73
C PRO A 62 -8.14 21.96 -8.39
N ILE A 63 -7.95 21.13 -7.35
CA ILE A 63 -8.42 21.41 -5.99
C ILE A 63 -7.68 22.63 -5.44
N MET A 64 -6.36 22.63 -5.56
CA MET A 64 -5.51 23.70 -5.04
C MET A 64 -5.77 25.03 -5.75
N LYS A 65 -5.88 25.05 -7.08
CA LYS A 65 -6.22 26.26 -7.85
C LYS A 65 -7.51 26.91 -7.36
N LYS A 66 -8.54 26.11 -7.06
CA LYS A 66 -9.82 26.60 -6.55
C LYS A 66 -9.69 27.15 -5.13
N GLU A 67 -9.06 26.39 -4.23
CA GLU A 67 -8.94 26.78 -2.82
C GLU A 67 -7.99 27.97 -2.63
N LEU A 68 -6.86 28.01 -3.35
CA LEU A 68 -5.92 29.13 -3.32
C LEU A 68 -6.58 30.44 -3.75
N ARG A 69 -7.32 30.43 -4.87
CA ARG A 69 -8.07 31.59 -5.32
C ARG A 69 -9.09 32.05 -4.27
N TYR A 70 -9.83 31.12 -3.67
CA TYR A 70 -10.79 31.45 -2.63
C TYR A 70 -10.12 32.09 -1.41
N TYR A 71 -9.04 31.51 -0.88
CA TYR A 71 -8.39 32.05 0.33
C TYR A 71 -7.60 33.32 0.07
N LEU A 72 -7.08 33.53 -1.14
CA LEU A 72 -6.44 34.80 -1.51
C LEU A 72 -7.41 35.98 -1.31
N ASP A 73 -8.68 35.79 -1.68
CA ASP A 73 -9.71 36.83 -1.57
C ASP A 73 -10.36 36.90 -0.18
N ASN A 74 -10.45 35.77 0.55
CA ASN A 74 -11.31 35.64 1.75
C ASN A 74 -10.57 35.43 3.08
N ASP A 75 -9.43 34.74 3.10
CA ASP A 75 -8.63 34.54 4.31
C ASP A 75 -7.15 34.34 3.96
N LEU A 76 -6.43 35.45 3.83
CA LEU A 76 -5.02 35.48 3.45
C LEU A 76 -4.14 34.62 4.38
N ARG A 77 -4.50 34.50 5.66
CA ARG A 77 -3.74 33.67 6.63
C ARG A 77 -3.77 32.19 6.27
N ILE A 78 -4.87 31.73 5.66
CA ILE A 78 -4.96 30.36 5.16
C ILE A 78 -4.18 30.23 3.86
N TYR A 79 -4.31 31.20 2.95
CA TYR A 79 -3.53 31.24 1.70
C TYR A 79 -2.03 31.12 1.96
N GLU A 80 -1.47 32.01 2.79
CA GLU A 80 -0.04 32.06 3.16
C GLU A 80 0.46 30.77 3.84
N ARG A 81 -0.46 29.95 4.34
CA ARG A 81 -0.14 28.67 4.97
C ARG A 81 -0.20 27.51 3.99
N ILE A 82 -1.11 27.52 3.01
CA ILE A 82 -1.28 26.38 2.11
C ILE A 82 -0.44 26.51 0.84
N GLU A 83 -0.27 27.73 0.31
CA GLU A 83 0.42 27.97 -0.95
C GLU A 83 1.90 27.56 -0.90
N PRO A 84 2.72 28.01 0.08
CA PRO A 84 4.15 27.67 0.08
C PRO A 84 4.39 26.17 0.24
N ASN A 85 3.47 25.48 0.94
CA ASN A 85 3.54 24.04 1.13
C ASN A 85 3.17 23.26 -0.12
N TYR A 86 2.22 23.76 -0.90
CA TYR A 86 1.89 23.19 -2.20
C TYR A 86 3.02 23.42 -3.20
N GLU A 87 3.60 24.62 -3.27
CA GLU A 87 4.77 24.91 -4.11
C GLU A 87 5.97 24.04 -3.73
N LEU A 88 6.23 23.86 -2.43
CA LEU A 88 7.28 22.98 -1.94
C LEU A 88 7.11 21.54 -2.45
N MET A 89 5.88 21.03 -2.49
CA MET A 89 5.60 19.71 -3.06
C MET A 89 5.93 19.64 -4.55
N GLU A 90 5.51 20.63 -5.34
CA GLU A 90 5.78 20.67 -6.78
C GLU A 90 7.28 20.75 -7.09
N LEU A 91 7.99 21.65 -6.40
CA LEU A 91 9.45 21.81 -6.53
C LEU A 91 10.20 20.54 -6.14
N SER A 92 9.80 19.90 -5.04
CA SER A 92 10.41 18.66 -4.57
C SER A 92 10.33 17.54 -5.62
N VAL A 93 9.19 17.41 -6.30
CA VAL A 93 9.01 16.41 -7.36
C VAL A 93 9.86 16.74 -8.59
N TYR A 94 9.93 18.02 -8.96
CA TYR A 94 10.81 18.48 -10.04
C TYR A 94 12.28 18.16 -9.73
N ASP A 95 12.73 18.43 -8.50
CA ASP A 95 14.09 18.16 -8.06
C ASP A 95 14.42 16.67 -8.07
N VAL A 96 13.52 15.82 -7.57
CA VAL A 96 13.70 14.36 -7.62
C VAL A 96 13.87 13.89 -9.06
N ASP A 97 13.06 14.37 -10.00
CA ASP A 97 13.18 14.02 -11.42
C ASP A 97 14.49 14.49 -12.04
N SER A 98 14.90 15.71 -11.74
CA SER A 98 16.16 16.28 -12.20
C SER A 98 17.34 15.46 -11.71
N LEU A 99 17.42 15.22 -10.40
CA LEU A 99 18.46 14.43 -9.75
C LEU A 99 18.46 12.96 -10.23
N THR A 100 17.29 12.40 -10.53
CA THR A 100 17.18 11.04 -11.09
C THR A 100 17.73 10.99 -12.51
N ARG A 101 17.47 12.01 -13.34
CA ARG A 101 18.08 12.12 -14.68
C ARG A 101 19.59 12.22 -14.58
N ASP A 102 20.12 12.96 -13.61
CA ASP A 102 21.56 13.06 -13.36
C ASP A 102 22.16 11.72 -12.96
N LEU A 103 21.48 10.99 -12.08
CA LEU A 103 21.89 9.65 -11.67
C LEU A 103 21.90 8.68 -12.86
N ILE A 104 20.88 8.71 -13.71
CA ILE A 104 20.82 7.89 -14.94
C ILE A 104 21.99 8.22 -15.86
N ARG A 105 22.27 9.51 -16.10
CA ARG A 105 23.40 9.95 -16.94
C ARG A 105 24.73 9.45 -16.36
N LEU A 106 24.91 9.56 -15.05
CA LEU A 106 26.10 9.11 -14.34
C LEU A 106 26.30 7.60 -14.46
N VAL A 107 25.25 6.81 -14.20
CA VAL A 107 25.29 5.33 -14.32
C VAL A 107 25.58 4.90 -15.75
N ARG A 108 25.00 5.57 -16.76
CA ARG A 108 25.30 5.29 -18.17
C ARG A 108 26.75 5.60 -18.53
N LYS A 109 27.30 6.72 -18.05
CA LYS A 109 28.70 7.09 -18.26
C LYS A 109 29.63 6.04 -17.63
N MET A 110 29.35 5.64 -16.40
CA MET A 110 30.08 4.57 -15.70
C MET A 110 30.06 3.24 -16.48
N LYS A 111 28.87 2.79 -16.90
CA LYS A 111 28.72 1.56 -17.71
C LYS A 111 29.55 1.62 -19.00
N LYS A 112 29.63 2.78 -19.64
CA LYS A 112 30.34 2.97 -20.91
C LYS A 112 31.86 3.06 -20.76
N TYR A 113 32.35 3.81 -19.77
CA TYR A 113 33.77 4.18 -19.69
C TYR A 113 34.57 3.43 -18.63
N SER A 114 33.90 2.81 -17.64
CA SER A 114 34.55 2.04 -16.58
C SER A 114 33.98 0.63 -16.45
N SER A 115 33.30 0.12 -17.49
CA SER A 115 32.68 -1.22 -17.49
C SER A 115 31.78 -1.48 -16.27
N GLY A 116 31.21 -0.43 -15.67
CA GLY A 116 30.38 -0.55 -14.47
C GLY A 116 31.13 -0.55 -13.14
N GLU A 117 32.44 -0.34 -13.12
CA GLU A 117 33.20 -0.22 -11.88
C GLU A 117 32.81 1.06 -11.13
N LEU A 118 32.29 0.88 -9.91
CA LEU A 118 31.78 1.96 -9.05
C LEU A 118 32.89 2.84 -8.48
N ASP A 119 34.08 2.29 -8.27
CA ASP A 119 35.18 3.00 -7.62
C ASP A 119 36.13 3.68 -8.61
N SER A 120 35.91 3.52 -9.92
CA SER A 120 36.64 4.25 -10.95
C SER A 120 36.32 5.74 -10.89
N ILE A 121 37.31 6.54 -11.27
CA ILE A 121 37.24 8.00 -11.26
C ILE A 121 37.05 8.49 -12.71
N PRO A 122 35.96 9.23 -13.00
CA PRO A 122 35.77 9.89 -14.30
C PRO A 122 36.92 10.86 -14.62
N PRO A 123 37.33 11.03 -15.89
CA PRO A 123 38.44 11.91 -16.27
C PRO A 123 38.27 13.39 -15.89
N ASP A 124 37.02 13.83 -15.76
CA ASP A 124 36.60 15.21 -15.50
C ASP A 124 36.43 15.51 -14.00
N THR A 125 36.76 14.57 -13.11
CA THR A 125 36.49 14.71 -11.68
C THR A 125 37.56 14.04 -10.81
N ASN A 126 37.59 14.40 -9.52
CA ASN A 126 38.48 13.78 -8.53
C ASN A 126 37.74 12.81 -7.58
N ILE A 127 36.51 12.42 -7.92
CA ILE A 127 35.64 11.61 -7.06
C ILE A 127 35.12 10.40 -7.83
N SER A 128 35.06 9.24 -7.16
CA SER A 128 34.55 8.03 -7.81
C SER A 128 33.06 8.11 -8.12
N TYR A 129 32.62 7.32 -9.09
CA TYR A 129 31.20 7.16 -9.42
C TYR A 129 30.36 6.85 -8.18
N ARG A 130 30.85 5.94 -7.30
CA ARG A 130 30.20 5.61 -6.02
C ARG A 130 29.95 6.84 -5.17
N LYS A 131 30.94 7.73 -5.01
CA LYS A 131 30.80 8.95 -4.19
C LYS A 131 29.80 9.92 -4.83
N MET A 132 29.86 10.11 -6.14
CA MET A 132 28.90 10.94 -6.88
C MET A 132 27.46 10.42 -6.75
N MET A 133 27.26 9.12 -6.93
CA MET A 133 25.96 8.45 -6.79
C MET A 133 25.42 8.55 -5.37
N LYS A 134 26.28 8.38 -4.34
CA LYS A 134 25.90 8.60 -2.94
C LYS A 134 25.43 10.03 -2.70
N LYS A 135 26.11 11.04 -3.25
CA LYS A 135 25.69 12.45 -3.14
C LYS A 135 24.30 12.66 -3.76
N LEU A 136 24.09 12.17 -4.99
CA LEU A 136 22.79 12.25 -5.66
C LEU A 136 21.70 11.52 -4.86
N SER A 137 21.99 10.34 -4.32
CA SER A 137 21.03 9.59 -3.49
C SER A 137 20.58 10.33 -2.24
N ILE A 138 21.47 11.10 -1.61
CA ILE A 138 21.12 11.90 -0.43
C ILE A 138 20.20 13.04 -0.86
N ASN A 139 20.52 13.72 -1.95
CA ASN A 139 19.71 14.84 -2.45
C ASN A 139 18.32 14.37 -2.89
N ILE A 140 18.22 13.23 -3.58
CA ILE A 140 16.93 12.63 -3.95
C ILE A 140 16.10 12.36 -2.68
N GLN A 141 16.69 11.70 -1.69
CA GLN A 141 15.99 11.41 -0.43
C GLN A 141 15.58 12.67 0.34
N LYS A 142 16.38 13.74 0.28
CA LYS A 142 16.03 15.05 0.86
C LYS A 142 14.80 15.64 0.19
N SER A 143 14.79 15.74 -1.14
CA SER A 143 13.65 16.26 -1.88
C SER A 143 12.40 15.40 -1.68
N GLN A 144 12.53 14.06 -1.60
CA GLN A 144 11.41 13.19 -1.22
C GLN A 144 10.88 13.50 0.19
N THR A 145 11.77 13.81 1.14
CA THR A 145 11.38 14.20 2.51
C THR A 145 10.70 15.58 2.53
N GLU A 146 11.18 16.53 1.73
CA GLU A 146 10.59 17.86 1.58
C GLU A 146 9.18 17.77 0.98
N TYR A 147 8.96 16.87 0.02
CA TYR A 147 7.62 16.58 -0.50
C TYR A 147 6.67 16.10 0.61
N GLU A 148 7.08 15.10 1.40
CA GLU A 148 6.24 14.59 2.49
C GLU A 148 5.98 15.66 3.56
N LYS A 149 6.98 16.50 3.87
CA LYS A 149 6.82 17.64 4.76
C LYS A 149 5.79 18.63 4.22
N GLY A 150 5.88 19.01 2.95
CA GLY A 150 4.91 19.88 2.29
C GLY A 150 3.50 19.29 2.32
N LYS A 151 3.35 17.99 2.02
CA LYS A 151 2.08 17.26 2.12
C LYS A 151 1.47 17.31 3.52
N ASP A 152 2.29 17.11 4.56
CA ASP A 152 1.86 17.17 5.95
C ASP A 152 1.45 18.59 6.38
N GLU A 153 2.27 19.59 6.07
CA GLU A 153 2.02 21.00 6.42
C GLU A 153 0.82 21.58 5.65
N LEU A 154 0.64 21.19 4.38
CA LEU A 154 -0.55 21.50 3.58
C LEU A 154 -1.82 20.97 4.25
N ASN A 155 -1.81 19.70 4.67
CA ASN A 155 -2.91 19.10 5.40
C ASN A 155 -3.16 19.80 6.75
N GLN A 156 -2.12 20.25 7.46
CA GLN A 156 -2.27 21.06 8.67
C GLN A 156 -2.90 22.43 8.39
N GLY A 157 -2.62 23.04 7.23
CA GLY A 157 -3.29 24.24 6.76
C GLY A 157 -4.80 24.04 6.61
N PHE A 158 -5.21 23.02 5.85
CA PHE A 158 -6.63 22.70 5.67
C PHE A 158 -7.36 22.33 6.97
N LYS A 159 -6.66 21.72 7.94
CA LYS A 159 -7.26 21.41 9.26
C LYS A 159 -7.80 22.65 9.98
N LYS A 160 -7.22 23.84 9.75
CA LYS A 160 -7.68 25.12 10.37
C LYS A 160 -9.08 25.52 9.90
N VAL A 161 -9.45 25.11 8.69
CA VAL A 161 -10.77 25.34 8.10
C VAL A 161 -11.62 24.06 8.10
N GLN A 162 -11.30 23.12 8.99
CA GLN A 162 -11.99 21.84 9.14
C GLN A 162 -12.06 21.00 7.86
N LYS A 163 -11.09 21.16 6.96
CA LYS A 163 -10.92 20.33 5.77
C LYS A 163 -9.68 19.44 5.91
N ARG A 164 -9.55 18.43 5.06
CA ARG A 164 -8.33 17.65 4.87
C ARG A 164 -8.24 17.15 3.43
N ILE A 165 -7.03 17.05 2.91
CA ILE A 165 -6.76 16.31 1.68
C ILE A 165 -6.67 14.84 2.05
N LEU A 166 -7.45 14.02 1.36
CA LEU A 166 -7.48 12.58 1.55
C LEU A 166 -6.92 11.89 0.31
N TYR A 167 -5.94 11.02 0.52
CA TYR A 167 -5.34 10.17 -0.48
C TYR A 167 -5.98 8.79 -0.34
N VAL A 168 -6.90 8.45 -1.23
CA VAL A 168 -7.77 7.28 -1.13
C VAL A 168 -6.98 5.99 -1.09
N THR A 169 -5.91 5.88 -1.89
CA THR A 169 -5.02 4.72 -1.86
C THR A 169 -4.33 4.55 -0.50
N ASP A 170 -3.90 5.66 0.13
CA ASP A 170 -3.25 5.63 1.44
C ASP A 170 -4.22 5.15 2.53
N GLU A 171 -5.48 5.61 2.49
CA GLU A 171 -6.54 5.19 3.43
C GLU A 171 -6.97 3.72 3.20
N ALA A 172 -6.97 3.25 1.96
CA ALA A 172 -7.37 1.88 1.61
C ALA A 172 -6.28 0.84 1.94
N LEU A 173 -5.01 1.24 1.97
CA LEU A 173 -3.87 0.34 2.11
C LEU A 173 -3.86 -0.45 3.43
N PRO A 174 -4.09 0.15 4.62
CA PRO A 174 -4.20 -0.60 5.88
C PRO A 174 -5.31 -1.64 5.85
N LEU A 175 -6.47 -1.30 5.29
CA LEU A 175 -7.63 -2.19 5.19
C LEU A 175 -7.32 -3.40 4.30
N LYS A 176 -6.57 -3.17 3.21
CA LYS A 176 -6.10 -4.23 2.33
C LYS A 176 -5.08 -5.15 3.02
N LYS A 177 -4.26 -4.63 3.94
CA LYS A 177 -3.32 -5.45 4.73
C LYS A 177 -4.04 -6.37 5.71
N ASP A 178 -5.19 -5.97 6.24
CA ASP A 178 -5.99 -6.81 7.14
C ASP A 178 -6.47 -8.10 6.48
N LEU A 179 -6.61 -8.13 5.15
CA LEU A 179 -6.93 -9.33 4.38
C LEU A 179 -5.98 -10.50 4.74
N TYR A 180 -4.68 -10.23 4.90
CA TYR A 180 -3.70 -11.27 5.22
C TYR A 180 -3.93 -11.84 6.63
N ILE A 181 -4.30 -10.99 7.58
CA ILE A 181 -4.61 -11.41 8.96
C ILE A 181 -5.87 -12.26 8.98
N LEU A 182 -6.90 -11.86 8.24
CA LEU A 182 -8.16 -12.59 8.16
C LEU A 182 -7.99 -13.95 7.48
N ARG A 183 -7.28 -14.01 6.36
CA ARG A 183 -6.93 -15.26 5.69
C ARG A 183 -6.15 -16.20 6.59
N TYR A 184 -5.16 -15.68 7.30
CA TYR A 184 -4.42 -16.49 8.27
C TYR A 184 -5.34 -17.10 9.33
N LYS A 185 -6.26 -16.31 9.92
CA LYS A 185 -7.23 -16.83 10.90
C LYS A 185 -8.16 -17.88 10.30
N ARG A 186 -8.61 -17.70 9.06
CA ARG A 186 -9.41 -18.68 8.34
C ARG A 186 -8.63 -19.97 8.05
N ASP A 187 -7.36 -19.85 7.70
CA ASP A 187 -6.47 -20.99 7.44
C ASP A 187 -6.26 -21.87 8.69
N LEU A 188 -6.29 -21.27 9.89
CA LEU A 188 -6.23 -22.03 11.15
C LEU A 188 -7.42 -22.98 11.34
N LEU A 189 -8.55 -22.75 10.68
CA LEU A 189 -9.73 -23.62 10.74
C LEU A 189 -9.67 -24.80 9.77
N GLN A 190 -8.71 -24.82 8.84
CA GLN A 190 -8.61 -25.89 7.82
C GLN A 190 -8.53 -27.30 8.40
N PRO A 191 -7.78 -27.58 9.49
CA PRO A 191 -7.76 -28.91 10.09
C PRO A 191 -9.15 -29.34 10.61
N HIS A 192 -9.89 -28.40 11.21
CA HIS A 192 -11.24 -28.66 11.74
C HIS A 192 -12.25 -28.90 10.62
N ILE A 193 -12.17 -28.11 9.53
CA ILE A 193 -13.00 -28.30 8.33
C ILE A 193 -12.68 -29.65 7.66
N ALA A 194 -11.41 -30.03 7.59
CA ALA A 194 -11.00 -31.31 7.03
C ALA A 194 -11.55 -32.50 7.85
N ASN A 195 -11.54 -32.39 9.18
CA ASN A 195 -12.16 -33.39 10.05
C ASN A 195 -13.68 -33.46 9.84
N PHE A 196 -14.37 -32.31 9.82
CA PHE A 196 -15.80 -32.24 9.51
C PHE A 196 -16.13 -32.92 8.18
N ASN A 197 -15.35 -32.67 7.12
CA ASN A 197 -15.58 -33.29 5.81
C ASN A 197 -15.45 -34.82 5.84
N LYS A 198 -14.59 -35.37 6.71
CA LYS A 198 -14.51 -36.82 6.91
C LYS A 198 -15.82 -37.35 7.52
N ILE A 199 -16.32 -36.71 8.57
CA ILE A 199 -17.58 -37.07 9.25
C ILE A 199 -18.78 -36.92 8.30
N LEU A 200 -18.79 -35.87 7.48
CA LEU A 200 -19.80 -35.65 6.44
C LEU A 200 -19.80 -36.81 5.43
N ASN A 201 -18.63 -37.25 4.96
CA ASN A 201 -18.55 -38.37 4.04
C ASN A 201 -19.10 -39.66 4.66
N GLU A 202 -18.68 -40.00 5.89
CA GLU A 202 -19.21 -41.16 6.63
C GLU A 202 -20.74 -41.07 6.79
N SER A 203 -21.25 -39.89 7.16
CA SER A 203 -22.68 -39.63 7.31
C SER A 203 -23.48 -39.78 6.02
N LEU A 204 -22.89 -39.44 4.87
CA LEU A 204 -23.55 -39.53 3.56
C LEU A 204 -23.57 -40.96 3.00
N PHE A 205 -22.51 -41.75 3.24
CA PHE A 205 -22.34 -43.05 2.60
C PHE A 205 -22.60 -44.26 3.51
N GLU A 206 -22.38 -44.15 4.83
CA GLU A 206 -22.52 -45.28 5.76
C GLU A 206 -23.83 -45.23 6.55
N ASN A 207 -24.24 -44.05 7.03
CA ASN A 207 -25.40 -43.87 7.92
C ASN A 207 -26.51 -43.00 7.30
N SER A 208 -26.75 -43.20 6.00
CA SER A 208 -27.68 -42.36 5.22
C SER A 208 -29.11 -42.41 5.77
N GLY A 209 -29.74 -41.24 5.89
CA GLY A 209 -31.15 -41.11 6.31
C GLY A 209 -31.41 -41.05 7.82
N SER A 210 -30.37 -41.19 8.65
CA SER A 210 -30.49 -41.00 10.11
C SER A 210 -30.68 -39.52 10.49
N ALA A 211 -31.25 -39.26 11.68
CA ALA A 211 -31.38 -37.90 12.21
C ALA A 211 -30.01 -37.20 12.33
N HIS A 212 -28.97 -37.95 12.70
CA HIS A 212 -27.59 -37.46 12.74
C HIS A 212 -27.09 -37.08 11.34
N SER A 213 -27.25 -37.95 10.34
CA SER A 213 -26.83 -37.68 8.96
C SER A 213 -27.51 -36.43 8.37
N ASN A 214 -28.81 -36.25 8.63
CA ASN A 214 -29.53 -35.03 8.22
C ASN A 214 -28.98 -33.78 8.91
N HIS A 215 -28.69 -33.85 10.21
CA HIS A 215 -28.10 -32.72 10.95
C HIS A 215 -26.72 -32.33 10.39
N ILE A 216 -25.85 -33.31 10.12
CA ILE A 216 -24.52 -33.07 9.52
C ILE A 216 -24.65 -32.43 8.13
N LYS A 217 -25.66 -32.82 7.34
CA LYS A 217 -25.95 -32.20 6.04
C LYS A 217 -26.37 -30.73 6.17
N ASP A 218 -27.21 -30.39 7.16
CA ASP A 218 -27.63 -29.01 7.41
C ASP A 218 -26.46 -28.12 7.86
N LEU A 219 -25.57 -28.67 8.71
CA LEU A 219 -24.33 -28.00 9.10
C LEU A 219 -23.40 -27.78 7.89
N SER A 220 -23.28 -28.75 6.99
CA SER A 220 -22.49 -28.61 5.77
C SER A 220 -23.01 -27.49 4.88
N GLN A 221 -24.34 -27.36 4.72
CA GLN A 221 -24.93 -26.24 3.97
C GLN A 221 -24.64 -24.89 4.62
N SER A 222 -24.63 -24.83 5.95
CA SER A 222 -24.30 -23.61 6.71
C SER A 222 -22.83 -23.23 6.51
N LEU A 223 -21.91 -24.20 6.60
CA LEU A 223 -20.48 -23.98 6.32
C LEU A 223 -20.22 -23.53 4.87
N GLU A 224 -20.99 -24.03 3.90
CA GLU A 224 -20.87 -23.59 2.51
C GLU A 224 -21.36 -22.14 2.31
N LYS A 225 -22.46 -21.74 2.96
CA LYS A 225 -22.90 -20.33 2.97
C LYS A 225 -21.82 -19.43 3.56
N TYR A 226 -21.26 -19.81 4.70
CA TYR A 226 -20.15 -19.11 5.32
C TYR A 226 -18.93 -19.01 4.41
N ARG A 227 -18.54 -20.08 3.71
CA ARG A 227 -17.44 -20.05 2.74
C ARG A 227 -17.67 -18.97 1.66
N ILE A 228 -18.88 -18.90 1.12
CA ILE A 228 -19.25 -17.92 0.08
C ILE A 228 -19.18 -16.49 0.62
N GLU A 229 -19.67 -16.25 1.84
CA GLU A 229 -19.65 -14.93 2.47
C GLU A 229 -18.22 -14.45 2.76
N LEU A 230 -17.38 -15.32 3.35
CA LEU A 230 -15.97 -15.04 3.60
C LEU A 230 -15.24 -14.72 2.28
N ASP A 231 -15.44 -15.53 1.23
CA ASP A 231 -14.83 -15.29 -0.09
C ASP A 231 -15.27 -13.95 -0.69
N SER A 232 -16.54 -13.59 -0.54
CA SER A 232 -17.08 -12.31 -1.02
C SER A 232 -16.41 -11.13 -0.32
N PHE A 233 -16.24 -11.19 1.00
CA PHE A 233 -15.57 -10.15 1.76
C PHE A 233 -14.08 -10.04 1.40
N GLU A 234 -13.39 -11.16 1.21
CA GLU A 234 -11.99 -11.17 0.77
C GLU A 234 -11.82 -10.56 -0.63
N ARG A 235 -12.75 -10.81 -1.55
CA ARG A 235 -12.77 -10.18 -2.88
C ARG A 235 -12.99 -8.68 -2.78
N PHE A 236 -13.85 -8.23 -1.87
CA PHE A 236 -14.04 -6.82 -1.58
C PHE A 236 -12.75 -6.19 -1.06
N LEU A 237 -12.12 -6.76 -0.03
CA LEU A 237 -10.86 -6.26 0.54
C LEU A 237 -9.71 -6.22 -0.48
N SER A 238 -9.59 -7.25 -1.33
CA SER A 238 -8.53 -7.29 -2.35
C SER A 238 -8.67 -6.20 -3.42
N ASN A 239 -9.87 -5.65 -3.61
CA ASN A 239 -10.17 -4.57 -4.56
C ASN A 239 -10.60 -3.26 -3.88
N ILE A 240 -10.37 -3.12 -2.56
CA ILE A 240 -10.86 -1.98 -1.78
C ILE A 240 -10.33 -0.64 -2.28
N ASP A 241 -9.12 -0.61 -2.83
CA ASP A 241 -8.52 0.57 -3.48
C ASP A 241 -9.36 1.06 -4.68
N LYS A 242 -9.85 0.13 -5.52
CA LYS A 242 -10.70 0.47 -6.67
C LYS A 242 -12.09 0.91 -6.23
N VAL A 243 -12.66 0.24 -5.23
CA VAL A 243 -13.97 0.60 -4.68
C VAL A 243 -13.93 1.99 -4.07
N ALA A 244 -12.92 2.25 -3.23
CA ALA A 244 -12.73 3.55 -2.60
C ALA A 244 -12.49 4.66 -3.63
N LYS A 245 -11.64 4.43 -4.64
CA LYS A 245 -11.40 5.43 -5.71
C LYS A 245 -12.67 5.73 -6.50
N LYS A 246 -13.47 4.71 -6.82
CA LYS A 246 -14.75 4.87 -7.53
C LYS A 246 -15.76 5.66 -6.70
N GLU A 247 -15.83 5.40 -5.40
CA GLU A 247 -16.73 6.11 -4.50
C GLU A 247 -16.32 7.57 -4.29
N ALA A 248 -15.03 7.83 -4.10
CA ALA A 248 -14.48 9.17 -3.90
C ALA A 248 -14.50 10.03 -5.17
N GLY A 249 -14.59 9.41 -6.36
CA GLY A 249 -14.50 10.11 -7.64
C GLY A 249 -13.07 10.49 -8.07
N GLY A 250 -12.07 10.14 -7.27
CA GLY A 250 -10.66 10.45 -7.47
C GLY A 250 -9.78 9.69 -6.46
N ASN A 251 -8.48 9.64 -6.69
CA ASN A 251 -7.50 9.21 -5.70
C ASN A 251 -7.20 10.34 -4.69
N VAL A 252 -7.23 11.60 -5.12
CA VAL A 252 -7.03 12.75 -4.23
C VAL A 252 -8.31 13.56 -4.15
N ILE A 253 -8.80 13.77 -2.94
CA ILE A 253 -10.00 14.59 -2.70
C ILE A 253 -9.79 15.54 -1.53
N LEU A 254 -10.56 16.62 -1.52
CA LEU A 254 -10.70 17.51 -0.37
C LEU A 254 -12.02 17.24 0.32
N THR A 255 -11.98 16.85 1.59
CA THR A 255 -13.17 16.54 2.39
C THR A 255 -13.22 17.40 3.63
N ALA A 256 -14.43 17.76 4.05
CA ALA A 256 -14.70 18.44 5.31
C ALA A 256 -14.84 17.40 6.44
N LYS A 257 -14.46 17.78 7.66
CA LYS A 257 -14.59 16.90 8.84
C LYS A 257 -16.02 16.45 9.13
N LYS A 258 -17.02 17.23 8.71
CA LYS A 258 -18.44 16.95 8.88
C LYS A 258 -19.03 16.01 7.82
N ASP A 259 -18.25 15.68 6.80
CA ASP A 259 -18.72 14.78 5.74
C ASP A 259 -18.91 13.39 6.32
N ALA A 260 -19.98 12.71 5.90
CA ALA A 260 -20.22 11.33 6.30
C ALA A 260 -19.05 10.43 5.84
N PRO A 261 -18.68 9.41 6.63
CA PRO A 261 -17.67 8.46 6.20
C PRO A 261 -18.10 7.78 4.89
N MET A 262 -17.12 7.42 4.06
CA MET A 262 -17.39 6.70 2.82
C MET A 262 -18.01 5.33 3.12
N LYS A 263 -18.95 4.91 2.28
CA LYS A 263 -19.70 3.66 2.39
C LYS A 263 -18.78 2.44 2.40
N TYR A 264 -17.67 2.47 1.67
CA TYR A 264 -16.71 1.36 1.70
C TYR A 264 -16.08 1.16 3.10
N LEU A 265 -15.91 2.21 3.91
CA LEU A 265 -15.40 2.10 5.27
C LEU A 265 -16.42 1.39 6.15
N LYS A 266 -17.70 1.78 6.07
CA LYS A 266 -18.77 1.11 6.79
C LYS A 266 -18.88 -0.37 6.38
N LYS A 267 -18.85 -0.65 5.07
CA LYS A 267 -18.85 -2.03 4.55
C LYS A 267 -17.65 -2.84 5.04
N TYR A 268 -16.49 -2.20 5.21
CA TYR A 268 -15.31 -2.83 5.79
C TYR A 268 -15.51 -3.17 7.27
N GLU A 269 -16.01 -2.23 8.07
CA GLU A 269 -16.24 -2.42 9.52
C GLU A 269 -17.27 -3.54 9.76
N ASP A 270 -18.46 -3.40 9.18
CA ASP A 270 -19.55 -4.36 9.30
C ASP A 270 -19.11 -5.76 8.77
N GLY A 271 -18.42 -5.78 7.63
CA GLY A 271 -17.96 -7.02 7.02
C GLY A 271 -16.84 -7.70 7.81
N LYS A 272 -15.97 -6.95 8.49
CA LYS A 272 -14.91 -7.51 9.33
C LYS A 272 -15.48 -8.14 10.60
N GLU A 273 -16.46 -7.50 11.22
CA GLU A 273 -17.18 -8.05 12.38
C GLU A 273 -17.86 -9.36 12.00
N SER A 274 -18.69 -9.34 10.95
CA SER A 274 -19.36 -10.53 10.41
C SER A 274 -18.37 -11.65 10.04
N TYR A 275 -17.24 -11.32 9.40
CA TYR A 275 -16.21 -12.29 9.07
C TYR A 275 -15.68 -13.00 10.32
N LEU A 276 -15.38 -12.26 11.38
CA LEU A 276 -14.85 -12.83 12.62
C LEU A 276 -15.88 -13.68 13.36
N ASP A 277 -17.15 -13.31 13.32
CA ASP A 277 -18.23 -14.10 13.92
C ASP A 277 -18.46 -15.40 13.16
N ILE A 278 -18.47 -15.36 11.82
CA ILE A 278 -18.49 -16.56 10.98
C ILE A 278 -17.32 -17.50 11.32
N LEU A 279 -16.11 -16.98 11.53
CA LEU A 279 -14.97 -17.83 11.92
C LEU A 279 -15.19 -18.52 13.27
N LYS A 280 -15.83 -17.84 14.23
CA LYS A 280 -16.17 -18.44 15.53
C LYS A 280 -17.24 -19.53 15.34
N ASP A 281 -18.27 -19.25 14.55
CA ASP A 281 -19.35 -20.20 14.29
C ASP A 281 -18.84 -21.46 13.58
N ILE A 282 -17.99 -21.31 12.56
CA ILE A 282 -17.33 -22.45 11.90
C ILE A 282 -16.61 -23.29 12.95
N ARG A 283 -15.83 -22.66 13.84
CA ARG A 283 -15.12 -23.37 14.89
C ARG A 283 -16.08 -24.13 15.80
N THR A 284 -17.11 -23.47 16.32
CA THR A 284 -18.14 -24.10 17.17
C THR A 284 -18.80 -25.28 16.48
N ILE A 285 -19.22 -25.13 15.21
CA ILE A 285 -19.81 -26.22 14.43
C ILE A 285 -18.83 -27.39 14.34
N THR A 286 -17.59 -27.14 13.91
CA THR A 286 -16.60 -28.21 13.68
C THR A 286 -16.06 -28.87 14.95
N GLU A 287 -16.15 -28.21 16.10
CA GLU A 287 -15.75 -28.77 17.41
C GLU A 287 -16.92 -29.47 18.13
N SER A 288 -18.17 -29.21 17.72
CA SER A 288 -19.38 -29.78 18.33
C SER A 288 -19.79 -31.16 17.82
N ILE A 289 -19.02 -31.71 16.88
CA ILE A 289 -19.26 -32.99 16.19
C ILE A 289 -18.10 -33.93 16.48
#